data_AF-A0A1F6NWP7-F1
#
_entry.id   AF-A0A1F6NWP7-F1
#
_cell.length_a   1.000
_cell.length_b   1.000
_cell.length_c   1.000
_cell.angle_alpha   90.00
_cell.angle_beta   90.00
_cell.angle_gamma   90.00
#
_symmetry.space_group_name_H-M   'P 1'
#
loop_
_entity.id
_entity.type
_entity.pdbx_description
1 polymer ?
#
loop_
_entity_poly.entity_id
_entity_poly.type
_entity_poly.pdbx_seq_one_letter_code
_entity_poly.pdbx_strand_id
1 'polypeptide(L)'
;MITAPLYSLLLIYLAFLILFAILSIVNLSHLAHTGALTFVSFMVTAIMGIVVILIFFGTWFLLKDIDWQTPLTIWNSGWFGATTDVY
;
A
#
# COMPACT_ATOMS: atom_id res chain seq x y z
N MET A 1 13.74 7.78 21.79
CA MET A 1 12.90 7.04 20.82
C MET A 1 11.94 8.01 20.17
N ILE A 2 11.83 8.00 18.84
CA ILE A 2 10.87 8.80 18.09
C ILE A 2 9.76 7.84 17.66
N THR A 3 8.53 8.17 18.05
CA THR A 3 7.33 7.41 17.73
C THR A 3 6.36 8.28 16.96
N ALA A 4 5.58 7.67 16.07
CA ALA A 4 4.43 8.32 15.44
C ALA A 4 3.26 7.34 15.42
N PRO A 5 2.02 7.83 15.49
CA PRO A 5 0.86 6.97 15.40
C PRO A 5 0.74 6.35 14.00
N LEU A 6 0.32 5.09 13.94
CA LEU A 6 0.22 4.26 12.74
C LEU A 6 -0.55 4.96 11.59
N TYR A 7 -1.60 5.73 11.91
CA TYR A 7 -2.36 6.46 10.89
C TYR A 7 -1.50 7.35 9.99
N SER A 8 -0.38 7.88 10.51
CA SER A 8 0.51 8.76 9.75
C SER A 8 1.09 8.04 8.53
N LEU A 9 1.47 6.77 8.69
CA LEU A 9 1.99 5.94 7.62
C LEU A 9 0.87 5.41 6.72
N LEU A 10 -0.29 5.07 7.31
CA LEU A 10 -1.46 4.60 6.55
C LEU A 10 -1.99 5.66 5.58
N LEU A 11 -1.93 6.95 5.93
CA LEU A 11 -2.35 8.03 5.03
C LEU A 11 -1.41 8.19 3.83
N ILE A 12 -0.10 8.06 4.04
CA ILE A 12 0.87 8.06 2.94
C ILE A 12 0.61 6.85 2.03
N TYR A 13 0.42 5.68 2.62
CA TYR A 13 0.07 4.46 1.88
C TYR A 13 -1.26 4.58 1.11
N LEU A 14 -2.26 5.25 1.67
CA LEU A 14 -3.52 5.53 0.99
C LEU A 14 -3.32 6.39 -0.26
N ALA A 15 -2.45 7.41 -0.22
CA ALA A 15 -2.12 8.19 -1.40
C ALA A 15 -1.49 7.33 -2.51
N PHE A 16 -0.62 6.36 -2.14
CA PHE A 16 -0.10 5.37 -3.08
C PHE A 16 -1.20 4.48 -3.66
N LEU A 17 -2.15 4.00 -2.85
CA LEU A 17 -3.28 3.20 -3.32
C LEU A 17 -4.18 3.98 -4.30
N ILE A 18 -4.44 5.26 -4.04
CA ILE A 18 -5.21 6.12 -4.94
C ILE A 18 -4.50 6.26 -6.28
N LEU A 19 -3.19 6.59 -6.27
CA LEU A 19 -2.40 6.68 -7.49
C LEU A 19 -2.40 5.36 -8.26
N PHE A 20 -2.21 4.25 -7.56
CA PHE A 20 -2.23 2.90 -8.13
C PHE A 20 -3.58 2.56 -8.77
N ALA A 21 -4.70 2.92 -8.14
CA ALA A 21 -6.03 2.75 -8.71
C ALA A 21 -6.22 3.60 -9.98
N ILE A 22 -5.80 4.87 -9.96
CA ILE A 22 -5.88 5.75 -11.14
C ILE A 22 -5.11 5.15 -12.31
N LEU A 23 -3.86 4.73 -12.11
CA LEU A 23 -3.04 4.11 -13.15
C LEU A 23 -3.66 2.81 -13.67
N SER A 24 -4.26 2.02 -12.79
CA SER A 24 -4.96 0.78 -13.16
C SER A 24 -6.19 1.07 -14.04
N ILE A 25 -6.98 2.08 -13.70
CA ILE A 25 -8.13 2.53 -14.50
C ILE A 25 -7.69 3.06 -15.86
N VAL A 26 -6.61 3.86 -15.91
CA VAL A 26 -6.04 4.36 -17.17
C VAL A 26 -5.59 3.21 -18.08
N ASN A 27 -4.95 2.17 -17.53
CA ASN A 27 -4.56 1.00 -18.31
C ASN A 27 -5.77 0.23 -18.85
N LEU A 28 -6.81 0.07 -18.04
CA LEU A 28 -8.07 -0.57 -18.47
C LEU A 28 -8.77 0.23 -19.58
N SER A 29 -8.84 1.56 -19.44
CA SER A 29 -9.47 2.42 -20.44
C SER A 29 -8.67 2.47 -21.73
N HIS A 30 -7.34 2.49 -21.65
CA HIS A 30 -6.46 2.43 -22.81
C HIS A 30 -6.61 1.12 -23.58
N LEU A 31 -6.72 -0.03 -22.87
CA LEU A 31 -7.00 -1.32 -23.51
C LEU A 31 -8.34 -1.30 -24.27
N ALA A 32 -9.39 -0.75 -23.66
CA ALA A 32 -10.70 -0.64 -24.28
C ALA A 32 -10.67 0.29 -25.51
N HIS A 33 -9.99 1.43 -25.42
CA HIS A 33 -9.95 2.43 -26.48
C HIS A 33 -9.11 2.00 -27.69
N THR A 34 -7.97 1.36 -27.45
CA THR A 34 -7.07 0.91 -28.53
C THR A 34 -7.58 -0.32 -29.28
N GLY A 35 -8.65 -0.96 -28.81
CA GLY A 35 -9.17 -2.20 -29.40
C GLY A 35 -8.14 -3.34 -29.39
N ALA A 36 -7.07 -3.22 -28.59
CA ALA A 36 -5.98 -4.17 -28.49
C ALA A 36 -6.39 -5.41 -27.68
N LEU A 37 -7.51 -6.03 -28.06
CA LEU A 37 -8.09 -7.24 -27.46
C LEU A 37 -7.36 -8.50 -27.92
N THR A 38 -6.04 -8.42 -28.12
CA THR A 38 -5.25 -9.64 -28.27
C THR A 38 -5.38 -10.45 -26.99
N PHE A 39 -5.39 -11.78 -27.11
CA PHE A 39 -5.51 -12.67 -25.95
C PHE A 39 -4.46 -12.35 -24.88
N VAL A 40 -3.23 -12.01 -25.29
CA VAL A 40 -2.13 -11.64 -24.39
C VAL A 40 -2.44 -10.34 -23.64
N SER A 41 -2.81 -9.27 -24.34
CA SER A 41 -3.15 -7.99 -23.70
C SER A 41 -4.33 -8.14 -22.72
N PHE A 42 -5.35 -8.90 -23.11
CA PHE A 42 -6.48 -9.21 -22.24
C PHE A 42 -6.04 -9.97 -20.97
N MET A 43 -5.21 -11.02 -21.11
CA MET A 43 -4.70 -11.79 -19.97
C MET A 43 -3.87 -10.94 -19.01
N VAL A 44 -2.94 -10.13 -19.52
CA VAL A 44 -2.11 -9.23 -18.70
C VAL A 44 -2.99 -8.25 -17.93
N THR A 45 -3.96 -7.63 -18.60
CA THR A 45 -4.87 -6.67 -17.96
C THR A 45 -5.84 -7.33 -16.97
N ALA A 46 -6.33 -8.54 -17.25
CA ALA A 46 -7.18 -9.30 -16.33
C ALA A 46 -6.41 -9.67 -15.05
N ILE A 47 -5.18 -10.18 -15.18
CA ILE A 47 -4.30 -10.47 -14.04
C ILE A 47 -4.03 -9.20 -13.24
N MET A 48 -3.71 -8.09 -13.92
CA MET A 48 -3.54 -6.79 -13.25
C MET A 48 -4.78 -6.38 -12.47
N GLY A 49 -5.98 -6.52 -13.06
CA GLY A 49 -7.25 -6.23 -12.38
C GLY A 49 -7.46 -7.09 -11.13
N ILE A 50 -7.16 -8.40 -11.20
CA ILE A 50 -7.21 -9.30 -10.05
C ILE A 50 -6.25 -8.84 -8.96
N VAL A 51 -5.00 -8.51 -9.32
CA VAL A 51 -4.00 -8.02 -8.37
C VAL A 51 -4.46 -6.73 -7.68
N VAL A 52 -5.06 -5.80 -8.43
CA VAL A 52 -5.62 -4.57 -7.86
C VAL A 52 -6.70 -4.90 -6.84
N ILE A 53 -7.68 -5.73 -7.19
CA ILE A 53 -8.75 -6.14 -6.27
C ILE A 53 -8.17 -6.79 -5.02
N LEU A 54 -7.20 -7.70 -5.17
CA LEU A 54 -6.55 -8.38 -4.04
C LEU A 54 -5.80 -7.41 -3.13
N ILE A 55 -5.11 -6.41 -3.68
CA ILE A 55 -4.41 -5.39 -2.88
C ILE A 55 -5.42 -4.58 -2.06
N PHE A 56 -6.50 -4.11 -2.67
CA PHE A 56 -7.51 -3.32 -1.97
C PHE A 56 -8.26 -4.14 -0.91
N PHE A 57 -8.71 -5.34 -1.27
CA PHE A 57 -9.38 -6.24 -0.35
C PHE A 57 -8.45 -6.68 0.78
N GLY A 58 -7.21 -7.07 0.47
CA GLY A 58 -6.20 -7.46 1.45
C GLY A 58 -5.86 -6.31 2.40
N THR A 59 -5.71 -5.09 1.89
CA THR A 59 -5.51 -3.90 2.72
C THR A 59 -6.66 -3.70 3.70
N TRP A 60 -7.90 -3.71 3.20
CA TRP A 60 -9.08 -3.56 4.06
C TRP A 60 -9.17 -4.67 5.10
N PHE A 61 -8.96 -5.93 4.68
CA PHE A 61 -9.05 -7.09 5.55
C PHE A 61 -7.98 -7.09 6.65
N LEU A 62 -6.77 -6.62 6.35
CA LEU A 62 -5.68 -6.51 7.32
C LEU A 62 -5.86 -5.33 8.28
N LEU A 63 -6.56 -4.26 7.86
CA LEU A 63 -6.72 -3.04 8.66
C LEU A 63 -8.03 -2.96 9.46
N LYS A 64 -9.04 -3.78 9.16
CA LYS A 64 -10.40 -3.67 9.74
C LYS A 64 -10.46 -3.68 11.27
N ASP A 65 -9.56 -4.42 11.92
CA ASP A 65 -9.54 -4.60 13.39
C ASP A 65 -8.30 -3.96 14.04
N ILE A 66 -7.49 -3.20 13.27
CA ILE A 66 -6.27 -2.57 13.77
C ILE A 66 -6.61 -1.23 14.40
N ASP A 67 -6.00 -0.91 15.55
CA ASP A 67 -6.05 0.43 16.13
C ASP A 67 -5.06 1.35 15.40
N TRP A 68 -5.59 2.41 14.78
CA TRP A 68 -4.82 3.37 13.99
C TRP A 68 -4.02 4.34 14.86
N GLN A 69 -4.33 4.42 16.16
CA GLN A 69 -3.59 5.20 17.15
C GLN A 69 -2.38 4.45 17.72
N THR A 70 -2.20 3.17 17.35
CA THR A 70 -1.06 2.36 17.79
C THR A 70 0.26 3.10 17.54
N PRO A 71 1.11 3.33 18.56
CA PRO A 71 2.36 4.03 18.40
C PRO A 71 3.37 3.15 17.67
N LEU A 72 3.89 3.65 16.55
CA LEU A 72 4.90 3.00 15.74
C LEU A 72 6.26 3.64 16.03
N THR A 73 7.24 2.83 16.44
CA THR A 73 8.60 3.32 16.71
C THR A 73 9.33 3.53 15.38
N ILE A 74 9.52 4.78 14.98
CA ILE A 74 10.22 5.15 13.74
C ILE A 74 11.74 5.13 13.96
N TRP A 75 12.18 5.55 15.15
CA TRP A 75 13.60 5.60 15.47
C TRP A 75 13.87 5.23 16.93
N ASN A 76 14.83 4.35 17.15
CA ASN A 76 15.36 4.07 18.47
C ASN A 76 16.90 4.13 18.45
N SER A 77 17.47 4.99 19.30
CA SER A 77 18.92 5.10 19.49
C SER A 77 19.56 3.82 20.03
N GLY A 78 18.78 2.96 20.71
CA GLY A 78 19.23 1.66 21.21
C GLY A 78 19.51 0.62 20.11
N TRP A 79 19.06 0.83 18.87
CA TRP A 79 19.29 -0.11 17.75
C TRP A 79 20.76 -0.22 17.34
N PHE A 80 21.58 0.79 17.65
CA PHE A 80 22.99 0.86 17.26
C PHE A 80 23.94 0.84 18.47
N GLY A 81 23.48 0.36 19.63
CA GLY A 81 24.36 0.13 20.78
C GLY A 81 24.67 1.36 21.61
N ALA A 82 23.68 2.22 21.87
CA ALA A 82 23.78 3.19 22.97
C ALA A 82 23.22 2.58 24.26
N THR A 83 23.99 1.70 24.90
CA THR A 83 23.83 1.41 26.33
C THR A 83 24.45 2.56 27.11
N THR A 84 23.68 3.61 27.37
CA THR A 84 23.95 4.43 28.55
C THR A 84 23.11 3.84 29.67
N ASP A 85 23.63 2.77 30.29
CA ASP A 85 23.24 2.39 31.63
C ASP A 85 23.60 3.58 32.53
N VAL A 86 22.61 4.42 32.82
CA VAL A 86 22.71 5.40 33.89
C VAL A 86 21.83 4.89 35.01
N TYR A 87 22.51 4.47 36.07
CA TYR A 87 22.08 3.92 37.36
C TYR A 87 20.64 4.23 37.81
#